data_AF-A0A258DU77-F1
#
_entry.id   AF-A0A258DU77-F1
#
_cell.length_a   1.000
_cell.length_b   1.000
_cell.length_c   1.000
_cell.angle_alpha   90.00
_cell.angle_beta   90.00
_cell.angle_gamma   90.00
#
_symmetry.space_group_name_H-M   'P 1'
#
loop_
_entity.id
_entity.type
_entity.pdbx_description
1 polymer ?
#
loop_
_entity_poly.entity_id
_entity_poly.type
_entity_poly.pdbx_seq_one_letter_code
_entity_poly.pdbx_strand_id
1 'polypeptide(L)'
;MKTLQSHIASIERQLSANLWLKALLLNVSIALILGIWWEDATWKSVVTGAGTVIIAGALGAFRSQRKKAVQIVHQQAGNLEFSLELLEKRDLNIAEQLQISRILKQIPPKISVWGTGLLPFLAVFGASLLLTFLLPFLANPSQDLEPAIKTSQQVSLVSEDNPKLPILQSAQVQIKSPSYTGIPSKTETNLNIKALKGSLLKWDLTFQNGQDLKVFLVNSLGEKLPFQSHSGEFQLQEQLTGSGIYSIQAFRKDESVFQSEFYTLESVEDLSPVIEPEEKETYKFFFPGNNPKIPLNAQISDDYSVQEVVIVATLARGR
;
A
#
# COMPACT_ATOMS: atom_id res chain seq x y z
N MET A 1 -33.17 18.86 1.67
CA MET A 1 -33.76 17.55 2.01
C MET A 1 -33.59 16.48 0.93
N LYS A 2 -33.96 16.72 -0.34
CA LYS A 2 -33.88 15.71 -1.43
C LYS A 2 -32.46 15.18 -1.71
N THR A 3 -31.40 15.97 -1.50
CA THR A 3 -30.02 15.59 -1.84
C THR A 3 -29.42 14.58 -0.85
N LEU A 4 -29.55 14.78 0.46
CA LEU A 4 -28.97 13.87 1.47
C LEU A 4 -29.67 12.51 1.50
N GLN A 5 -31.01 12.49 1.45
CA GLN A 5 -31.76 11.23 1.37
C GLN A 5 -31.44 10.47 0.07
N SER A 6 -31.22 11.17 -1.04
CA SER A 6 -30.77 10.53 -2.29
C SER A 6 -29.36 9.95 -2.19
N HIS A 7 -28.46 10.57 -1.42
CA HIS A 7 -27.11 10.04 -1.18
C HIS A 7 -27.14 8.80 -0.29
N ILE A 8 -27.92 8.80 0.79
CA ILE A 8 -28.08 7.62 1.65
C ILE A 8 -28.71 6.46 0.87
N ALA A 9 -29.72 6.73 0.05
CA ALA A 9 -30.34 5.73 -0.82
C ALA A 9 -29.36 5.19 -1.88
N SER A 10 -28.47 6.04 -2.42
CA SER A 10 -27.42 5.61 -3.34
C SER A 10 -26.40 4.68 -2.66
N ILE A 11 -25.98 5.01 -1.43
CA ILE A 11 -25.06 4.18 -0.64
C ILE A 11 -25.73 2.85 -0.26
N GLU A 12 -27.01 2.86 0.11
CA GLU A 12 -27.77 1.65 0.41
C GLU A 12 -27.86 0.71 -0.81
N ARG A 13 -28.07 1.27 -2.02
CA ARG A 13 -28.05 0.50 -3.28
C ARG A 13 -26.66 -0.06 -3.60
N GLN A 14 -25.59 0.69 -3.32
CA GLN A 14 -24.22 0.19 -3.53
C GLN A 14 -23.87 -0.94 -2.56
N LEU A 15 -24.31 -0.85 -1.29
CA LEU A 15 -24.11 -1.88 -0.29
C LEU A 15 -24.91 -3.15 -0.61
N SER A 16 -26.17 -3.01 -1.01
CA SER A 16 -26.97 -4.17 -1.43
C SER A 16 -26.39 -4.82 -2.69
N ALA A 17 -25.98 -4.04 -3.70
CA ALA A 17 -25.30 -4.56 -4.88
C ALA A 17 -23.99 -5.31 -4.54
N ASN A 18 -23.21 -4.80 -3.58
CA ASN A 18 -22.00 -5.47 -3.11
C ASN A 18 -22.33 -6.81 -2.40
N LEU A 19 -23.41 -6.89 -1.63
CA LEU A 19 -23.86 -8.15 -1.02
C LEU A 19 -24.35 -9.17 -2.04
N TRP A 20 -25.06 -8.72 -3.08
CA TRP A 20 -25.44 -9.58 -4.21
C TRP A 20 -24.22 -10.13 -4.96
N LEU A 21 -23.19 -9.29 -5.18
CA LEU A 21 -21.95 -9.71 -5.80
C LEU A 21 -21.19 -10.75 -4.96
N LYS A 22 -21.14 -10.56 -3.64
CA LYS A 22 -20.54 -11.55 -2.70
C LYS A 22 -21.28 -12.88 -2.74
N ALA A 23 -22.62 -12.84 -2.75
CA ALA A 23 -23.44 -14.04 -2.85
C ALA A 23 -23.19 -14.80 -4.15
N LEU A 24 -23.08 -14.08 -5.27
CA LEU A 24 -22.78 -14.66 -6.57
C LEU A 24 -21.39 -15.31 -6.58
N LEU A 25 -20.36 -14.61 -6.12
CA LEU A 25 -18.99 -15.14 -6.07
C LEU A 25 -18.88 -16.38 -5.18
N LEU A 26 -19.53 -16.38 -4.02
CA LEU A 26 -19.53 -17.54 -3.13
C LEU A 26 -20.24 -18.74 -3.76
N ASN A 27 -21.39 -18.51 -4.40
CA ASN A 27 -22.15 -19.57 -5.05
C ASN A 27 -21.39 -20.17 -6.24
N VAL A 28 -20.74 -19.34 -7.06
CA VAL A 28 -19.88 -19.82 -8.16
C VAL A 28 -18.69 -20.61 -7.62
N SER A 29 -18.08 -20.18 -6.51
CA SER A 29 -17.00 -20.93 -5.85
C SER A 29 -17.46 -22.32 -5.37
N ILE A 30 -18.64 -22.40 -4.76
CA ILE A 30 -19.23 -23.67 -4.32
C ILE A 30 -19.54 -24.57 -5.52
N ALA A 31 -20.10 -24.02 -6.59
CA ALA A 31 -20.41 -24.75 -7.82
C ALA A 31 -19.14 -25.32 -8.49
N LEU A 32 -18.05 -24.54 -8.49
CA LEU A 32 -16.75 -24.99 -9.00
C LEU A 32 -16.17 -26.12 -8.13
N ILE A 33 -16.17 -25.99 -6.80
CA ILE A 33 -15.64 -27.01 -5.88
C ILE A 33 -16.41 -28.32 -5.97
N LEU A 34 -17.73 -28.26 -6.05
CA LEU A 34 -18.57 -29.46 -6.12
C LEU A 34 -18.51 -30.16 -7.49
N GLY A 35 -17.77 -29.63 -8.46
CA GLY A 35 -17.60 -30.24 -9.77
C GLY A 35 -18.94 -30.49 -10.47
N ILE A 36 -19.89 -29.57 -10.31
CA ILE A 36 -21.24 -29.72 -10.86
C ILE A 36 -21.17 -29.41 -12.36
N TRP A 37 -20.69 -30.38 -13.12
CA TRP A 37 -20.68 -30.37 -14.58
C TRP A 37 -22.00 -30.95 -15.11
N TRP A 38 -23.14 -30.38 -14.73
CA TRP A 38 -24.43 -30.78 -15.34
C TRP A 38 -24.41 -30.49 -16.84
N GLU A 39 -24.65 -31.47 -17.71
CA GLU A 39 -24.61 -31.25 -19.17
C GLU A 39 -25.68 -30.25 -19.63
N ASP A 40 -26.80 -30.16 -18.90
CA ASP A 40 -27.89 -29.24 -19.20
C ASP A 40 -27.63 -27.80 -18.73
N ALA A 41 -27.44 -26.89 -19.70
CA ALA A 41 -27.21 -25.47 -19.47
C ALA A 41 -28.37 -24.76 -18.73
N THR A 42 -29.60 -25.23 -18.91
CA THR A 42 -30.79 -24.64 -18.28
C THR A 42 -30.81 -24.91 -16.77
N TRP A 43 -30.56 -26.14 -16.35
CA TRP A 43 -30.56 -26.52 -14.93
C TRP A 43 -29.42 -25.87 -14.14
N LYS A 44 -28.24 -25.73 -14.78
CA LYS A 44 -27.11 -24.96 -14.24
C LYS A 44 -27.51 -23.54 -13.88
N SER A 45 -28.21 -22.83 -14.78
CA SER A 45 -28.62 -21.44 -14.55
C SER A 45 -29.68 -21.30 -13.47
N VAL A 46 -30.59 -22.28 -13.35
CA VAL A 46 -31.66 -22.28 -12.33
C VAL A 46 -31.09 -22.52 -10.94
N VAL A 47 -30.19 -23.50 -10.77
CA VAL A 47 -29.59 -23.82 -9.47
C VAL A 47 -28.63 -22.72 -9.02
N THR A 48 -27.83 -22.15 -9.93
CA THR A 48 -26.97 -20.99 -9.61
C THR A 48 -27.79 -19.74 -9.30
N GLY A 49 -28.88 -19.49 -10.01
CA GLY A 49 -29.80 -18.41 -9.68
C GLY A 49 -30.43 -18.57 -8.29
N ALA A 50 -31.02 -19.73 -8.01
CA ALA A 50 -31.67 -20.03 -6.74
C ALA A 50 -30.69 -20.00 -5.56
N GLY A 51 -29.49 -20.59 -5.71
CA GLY A 51 -28.44 -20.56 -4.69
C GLY A 51 -27.95 -19.15 -4.37
N THR A 52 -27.82 -18.30 -5.39
CA THR A 52 -27.43 -16.89 -5.21
C THR A 52 -28.47 -16.13 -4.39
N VAL A 53 -29.77 -16.36 -4.64
CA VAL A 53 -30.87 -15.72 -3.89
C VAL A 53 -30.88 -16.17 -2.42
N ILE A 54 -30.68 -17.48 -2.17
CA ILE A 54 -30.65 -18.04 -0.80
C ILE A 54 -29.45 -17.47 -0.02
N ILE A 55 -28.26 -17.47 -0.63
CA ILE A 55 -27.02 -16.93 -0.02
C ILE A 55 -27.13 -15.42 0.18
N ALA A 56 -27.71 -14.68 -0.77
CA ALA A 56 -27.97 -13.24 -0.62
C ALA A 56 -28.94 -12.97 0.53
N GLY A 57 -29.94 -13.84 0.72
CA GLY A 57 -30.85 -13.78 1.86
C GLY A 57 -30.16 -14.01 3.20
N ALA A 58 -29.29 -15.03 3.29
CA ALA A 58 -28.49 -15.32 4.49
C ALA A 58 -27.50 -14.20 4.83
N LEU A 59 -26.88 -13.59 3.82
CA LEU A 59 -25.99 -12.42 3.97
C LEU A 59 -26.74 -11.12 4.29
N GLY A 60 -28.07 -11.15 4.34
CA GLY A 60 -28.90 -9.99 4.71
C GLY A 60 -29.01 -8.95 3.60
N ALA A 61 -28.87 -9.33 2.33
CA ALA A 61 -29.04 -8.43 1.18
C ALA A 61 -30.45 -7.84 1.08
N PHE A 62 -31.46 -8.54 1.64
CA PHE A 62 -32.85 -8.06 1.74
C PHE A 62 -33.13 -7.20 2.98
N ARG A 63 -32.19 -7.07 3.92
CA ARG A 63 -32.35 -6.22 5.11
C ARG A 63 -31.83 -4.81 4.82
N SER A 64 -32.56 -3.78 5.27
CA SER A 64 -32.15 -2.39 5.08
C SER A 64 -30.78 -2.14 5.72
N GLN A 65 -29.81 -1.74 4.90
CA GLN A 65 -28.45 -1.42 5.34
C GLN A 65 -28.34 0.06 5.77
N ARG A 66 -29.48 0.74 5.99
CA ARG A 66 -29.55 2.16 6.34
C ARG A 66 -28.68 2.53 7.54
N LYS A 67 -28.63 1.68 8.58
CA LYS A 67 -27.76 1.89 9.75
C LYS A 67 -26.26 1.89 9.39
N LYS A 68 -25.81 0.99 8.51
CA LYS A 68 -24.41 0.97 8.04
C LYS A 68 -24.09 2.13 7.10
N ALA A 69 -25.03 2.49 6.22
CA ALA A 69 -24.87 3.65 5.34
C ALA A 69 -24.69 4.95 6.16
N VAL A 70 -25.47 5.09 7.23
CA VAL A 70 -25.37 6.22 8.17
C VAL A 70 -24.04 6.20 8.94
N GLN A 71 -23.56 5.02 9.36
CA GLN A 71 -22.25 4.88 10.03
C GLN A 71 -21.06 5.24 9.12
N ILE A 72 -21.10 4.88 7.84
CA ILE A 72 -20.05 5.24 6.88
C ILE A 72 -20.02 6.76 6.65
N VAL A 73 -21.19 7.39 6.51
CA VAL A 73 -21.30 8.85 6.43
C VAL A 73 -20.76 9.50 7.70
N HIS A 74 -21.00 8.91 8.88
CA HIS A 74 -20.46 9.39 10.15
C HIS A 74 -18.93 9.33 10.22
N GLN A 75 -18.31 8.21 9.83
CA GLN A 75 -16.84 8.07 9.82
C GLN A 75 -16.15 9.03 8.85
N GLN A 76 -16.80 9.34 7.73
CA GLN A 76 -16.20 10.15 6.68
C GLN A 76 -16.46 11.65 6.82
N ALA A 77 -17.47 12.05 7.61
CA ALA A 77 -17.80 13.45 7.86
C ALA A 77 -17.15 14.03 9.11
N GLY A 78 -16.64 13.21 10.03
CA GLY A 78 -16.04 13.64 11.29
C GLY A 78 -17.05 14.28 12.25
N ASN A 79 -17.17 13.75 13.48
CA ASN A 79 -17.93 14.37 14.57
C ASN A 79 -19.46 14.54 14.36
N LEU A 80 -20.15 13.56 13.77
CA LEU A 80 -21.62 13.59 13.58
C LEU A 80 -22.45 12.97 14.73
N GLU A 81 -21.87 12.74 15.92
CA GLU A 81 -22.55 12.00 17.01
C GLU A 81 -23.93 12.58 17.37
N PHE A 82 -24.08 13.91 17.39
CA PHE A 82 -25.32 14.60 17.74
C PHE A 82 -26.24 14.92 16.54
N SER A 83 -25.81 14.65 15.30
CA SER A 83 -26.58 14.94 14.07
C SER A 83 -27.22 13.70 13.44
N LEU A 84 -26.99 12.52 14.01
CA LEU A 84 -27.57 11.25 13.57
C LEU A 84 -29.08 11.18 13.83
N GLU A 85 -29.53 11.69 14.97
CA GLU A 85 -30.95 11.72 15.35
C GLU A 85 -31.76 12.69 14.48
N LEU A 86 -31.10 13.76 14.01
CA LEU A 86 -31.64 14.73 13.05
C LEU A 86 -31.81 14.14 11.64
N LEU A 87 -31.11 13.06 11.29
CA LEU A 87 -31.29 12.35 10.01
C LEU A 87 -32.53 11.43 9.99
N GLU A 88 -33.07 11.08 11.16
CA GLU A 88 -34.23 10.19 11.29
C GLU A 88 -35.55 10.96 11.39
N LYS A 89 -35.50 12.23 11.82
CA LYS A 89 -36.64 13.12 11.99
C LYS A 89 -37.21 13.56 10.63
N ARG A 90 -38.51 13.36 10.42
CA ARG A 90 -39.22 13.70 9.17
C ARG A 90 -39.42 15.21 9.00
N ASP A 91 -39.62 15.93 10.10
CA ASP A 91 -39.89 17.36 10.12
C ASP A 91 -38.80 18.11 10.89
N LEU A 92 -37.99 18.90 10.18
CA LEU A 92 -36.86 19.63 10.72
C LEU A 92 -37.17 21.12 10.87
N ASN A 93 -36.85 21.67 12.03
CA ASN A 93 -36.92 23.11 12.32
C ASN A 93 -35.85 23.89 11.52
N ILE A 94 -36.04 25.20 11.35
CA ILE A 94 -35.19 26.09 10.53
C ILE A 94 -33.71 26.04 10.98
N ALA A 95 -33.45 26.01 12.29
CA ALA A 95 -32.10 25.89 12.82
C ALA A 95 -31.43 24.54 12.46
N GLU A 96 -32.20 23.46 12.51
CA GLU A 96 -31.76 22.10 12.16
C GLU A 96 -31.44 22.00 10.65
N GLN A 97 -32.23 22.67 9.81
CA GLN A 97 -31.97 22.76 8.36
C GLN A 97 -30.65 23.48 8.04
N LEU A 98 -30.36 24.57 8.77
CA LEU A 98 -29.11 25.31 8.61
C LEU A 98 -27.90 24.50 9.09
N GLN A 99 -28.03 23.75 10.19
CA GLN A 99 -26.97 22.87 10.68
C GLN A 99 -26.63 21.76 9.68
N ILE A 100 -27.64 21.10 9.11
CA ILE A 100 -27.44 20.08 8.06
C ILE A 100 -26.81 20.70 6.80
N SER A 101 -27.18 21.94 6.44
CA SER A 101 -26.60 22.61 5.27
C SER A 101 -25.09 22.89 5.41
N ARG A 102 -24.60 23.15 6.63
CA ARG A 102 -23.17 23.35 6.91
C ARG A 102 -22.41 22.02 6.85
N ILE A 103 -22.97 20.96 7.43
CA ILE A 103 -22.42 19.61 7.40
C ILE A 103 -22.32 19.10 5.96
N LEU A 104 -23.37 19.30 5.14
CA LEU A 104 -23.40 18.88 3.74
C LEU A 104 -22.33 19.54 2.87
N LYS A 105 -21.85 20.75 3.23
CA LYS A 105 -20.76 21.43 2.51
C LYS A 105 -19.38 20.82 2.80
N GLN A 106 -19.23 20.10 3.91
CA GLN A 106 -17.98 19.45 4.31
C GLN A 106 -17.88 18.00 3.83
N ILE A 107 -18.99 17.40 3.37
CA ILE A 107 -19.01 16.03 2.86
C ILE A 107 -18.69 16.04 1.36
N PRO A 108 -17.71 15.23 0.88
CA PRO A 108 -17.43 15.12 -0.54
C PRO A 108 -18.65 14.61 -1.34
N PRO A 109 -18.92 15.13 -2.55
CA PRO A 109 -20.18 14.94 -3.28
C PRO A 109 -20.44 13.50 -3.77
N LYS A 110 -19.45 12.60 -3.72
CA LYS A 110 -19.58 11.20 -4.11
C LYS A 110 -18.73 10.32 -3.20
N ILE A 111 -19.38 9.64 -2.28
CA ILE A 111 -18.77 8.55 -1.50
C ILE A 111 -19.05 7.25 -2.26
N SER A 112 -18.00 6.61 -2.76
CA SER A 112 -18.09 5.29 -3.41
C SER A 112 -17.63 4.22 -2.42
N VAL A 113 -18.54 3.34 -2.00
CA VAL A 113 -18.24 2.20 -1.09
C VAL A 113 -18.12 0.87 -1.83
N TRP A 114 -18.04 0.92 -3.17
CA TRP A 114 -17.90 -0.24 -4.04
C TRP A 114 -16.60 -0.97 -3.71
N GLY A 115 -16.69 -2.25 -3.36
CA GLY A 115 -15.52 -3.09 -3.09
C GLY A 115 -15.13 -3.32 -1.63
N THR A 116 -15.79 -2.65 -0.67
CA THR A 116 -15.50 -2.85 0.76
C THR A 116 -15.77 -4.30 1.20
N GLY A 117 -14.71 -5.00 1.63
CA GLY A 117 -14.76 -6.40 2.08
C GLY A 117 -15.03 -7.44 0.98
N LEU A 118 -14.70 -7.16 -0.29
CA LEU A 118 -14.72 -8.17 -1.38
C LEU A 118 -13.48 -9.08 -1.38
N LEU A 119 -12.37 -8.62 -0.81
CA LEU A 119 -11.08 -9.32 -0.80
C LEU A 119 -11.14 -10.79 -0.33
N PRO A 120 -11.78 -11.13 0.82
CA PRO A 120 -11.82 -12.53 1.26
C PRO A 120 -12.67 -13.42 0.34
N PHE A 121 -13.71 -12.87 -0.29
CA PHE A 121 -14.56 -13.62 -1.23
C PHE A 121 -13.86 -13.84 -2.58
N LEU A 122 -13.06 -12.87 -3.03
CA LEU A 122 -12.17 -13.02 -4.19
C LEU A 122 -11.05 -14.04 -3.92
N ALA A 123 -10.50 -14.07 -2.71
CA ALA A 123 -9.49 -15.05 -2.32
C ALA A 123 -10.07 -16.48 -2.32
N VAL A 124 -11.28 -16.68 -1.78
CA VAL A 124 -11.98 -17.97 -1.82
C VAL A 124 -12.30 -18.40 -3.26
N PHE A 125 -12.75 -17.47 -4.11
CA PHE A 125 -12.98 -17.73 -5.53
C PHE A 125 -11.69 -18.11 -6.26
N GLY A 126 -10.60 -17.36 -6.03
CA GLY A 126 -9.29 -17.67 -6.61
C GLY A 126 -8.73 -19.01 -6.14
N ALA A 127 -8.88 -19.33 -4.86
CA ALA A 127 -8.48 -20.63 -4.31
C ALA A 127 -9.31 -21.78 -4.89
N SER A 128 -10.61 -21.58 -5.10
CA SER A 128 -11.49 -22.56 -5.77
C SER A 128 -11.11 -22.77 -7.24
N LEU A 129 -10.75 -21.70 -7.96
CA LEU A 129 -10.29 -21.78 -9.34
C LEU A 129 -8.95 -22.52 -9.44
N LEU A 130 -8.01 -22.23 -8.53
CA LEU A 130 -6.77 -22.97 -8.42
C LEU A 130 -7.03 -24.44 -8.10
N LEU A 131 -7.90 -24.75 -7.14
CA LEU A 131 -8.21 -26.13 -6.78
C LEU A 131 -8.79 -26.91 -7.97
N THR A 132 -9.67 -26.29 -8.77
CA THR A 132 -10.27 -26.96 -9.93
C THR A 132 -9.34 -27.10 -11.14
N PHE A 133 -8.41 -26.17 -11.37
CA PHE A 133 -7.47 -26.24 -12.50
C PHE A 133 -6.14 -26.93 -12.18
N LEU A 134 -5.60 -26.80 -10.97
CA LEU A 134 -4.32 -27.39 -10.60
C LEU A 134 -4.44 -28.87 -10.22
N LEU A 135 -5.51 -29.31 -9.54
CA LEU A 135 -5.65 -30.72 -9.17
C LEU A 135 -5.62 -31.69 -10.35
N PRO A 136 -6.31 -31.47 -11.49
CA PRO A 136 -6.20 -32.39 -12.62
C PRO A 136 -4.82 -32.35 -13.30
N PHE A 137 -4.05 -31.25 -13.18
CA PHE A 137 -2.70 -31.15 -13.72
C PHE A 137 -1.66 -31.90 -12.85
N LEU A 138 -1.88 -31.97 -11.54
CA LEU A 138 -1.05 -32.76 -10.60
C LEU A 138 -1.48 -34.22 -10.48
N ALA A 139 -2.78 -34.53 -10.65
CA ALA A 139 -3.33 -35.87 -10.48
C ALA A 139 -3.26 -36.75 -11.75
N ASN A 140 -2.94 -36.17 -12.91
CA ASN A 140 -2.90 -36.91 -14.18
C ASN A 140 -1.55 -36.73 -14.92
N PRO A 141 -0.43 -37.33 -14.44
CA PRO A 141 0.83 -37.35 -15.20
C PRO A 141 0.86 -38.46 -16.26
N SER A 142 -0.28 -38.96 -16.73
CA SER A 142 -0.36 -40.13 -17.62
C SER A 142 -1.30 -39.88 -18.79
N GLN A 143 -0.82 -39.16 -19.80
CA GLN A 143 -1.30 -39.32 -21.18
C GLN A 143 -0.15 -39.04 -22.14
N ASP A 144 0.41 -40.16 -22.62
CA ASP A 144 1.10 -40.38 -23.90
C ASP A 144 2.35 -39.54 -24.22
N LEU A 145 3.49 -40.03 -23.72
CA LEU A 145 4.79 -39.84 -24.37
C LEU A 145 5.18 -41.14 -25.08
N GLU A 146 4.86 -41.24 -26.38
CA GLU A 146 5.52 -42.22 -27.26
C GLU A 146 7.01 -41.86 -27.43
N PRO A 147 7.92 -42.84 -27.42
CA PRO A 147 9.35 -42.59 -27.57
C PRO A 147 9.71 -42.55 -29.05
N ALA A 148 9.77 -41.36 -29.64
CA ALA A 148 10.45 -41.18 -30.93
C ALA A 148 11.97 -41.12 -30.70
N ILE A 149 12.62 -42.29 -30.79
CA ILE A 149 14.06 -42.37 -31.01
C ILE A 149 14.37 -41.66 -32.32
N LYS A 150 15.01 -40.49 -32.23
CA LYS A 150 15.82 -39.93 -33.30
C LYS A 150 17.20 -39.63 -32.76
N THR A 151 18.08 -40.59 -32.99
CA THR A 151 19.52 -40.35 -33.15
C THR A 151 19.72 -39.21 -34.15
N SER A 152 20.27 -38.09 -33.69
CA SER A 152 21.04 -37.21 -34.56
C SER A 152 22.14 -36.56 -33.73
N GLN A 153 23.32 -37.12 -33.94
CA GLN A 153 24.56 -36.38 -34.15
C GLN A 153 24.94 -35.37 -33.07
N GLN A 154 25.85 -35.85 -32.22
CA GLN A 154 27.01 -35.11 -31.76
C GLN A 154 27.60 -34.29 -32.92
N VAL A 155 27.23 -33.01 -32.96
CA VAL A 155 27.91 -31.99 -33.73
C VAL A 155 28.66 -31.16 -32.71
N SER A 156 29.96 -31.46 -32.58
CA SER A 156 30.94 -30.47 -32.15
C SER A 156 30.91 -29.33 -33.16
N LEU A 157 30.13 -28.29 -32.86
CA LEU A 157 30.38 -26.96 -33.39
C LEU A 157 31.22 -26.25 -32.35
N VAL A 158 32.51 -26.18 -32.65
CA VAL A 158 33.34 -25.05 -32.25
C VAL A 158 32.63 -23.82 -32.79
N SER A 159 31.88 -23.15 -31.93
CA SER A 159 31.37 -21.82 -32.17
C SER A 159 32.19 -20.86 -31.34
N GLU A 160 32.88 -19.99 -32.05
CA GLU A 160 33.48 -18.77 -31.55
C GLU A 160 32.48 -18.01 -30.65
N ASP A 161 33.00 -17.53 -29.52
CA ASP A 161 32.48 -16.44 -28.70
C ASP A 161 30.97 -16.45 -28.42
N ASN A 162 30.49 -17.46 -27.69
CA ASN A 162 29.22 -17.33 -26.98
C ASN A 162 29.48 -16.42 -25.77
N PRO A 163 29.00 -15.15 -25.76
CA PRO A 163 29.39 -14.20 -24.72
C PRO A 163 28.79 -14.70 -23.41
N LYS A 164 29.66 -15.14 -22.50
CA LYS A 164 29.24 -15.68 -21.20
C LYS A 164 28.22 -14.74 -20.55
N LEU A 165 27.11 -15.31 -20.11
CA LEU A 165 26.08 -14.56 -19.38
C LEU A 165 26.72 -13.95 -18.12
N PRO A 166 26.38 -12.70 -17.79
CA PRO A 166 26.92 -12.06 -16.61
C PRO A 166 26.31 -12.67 -15.35
N ILE A 167 27.15 -12.90 -14.34
CA ILE A 167 26.73 -13.45 -13.04
C ILE A 167 27.05 -12.41 -11.97
N LEU A 168 26.05 -12.01 -11.19
CA LEU A 168 26.25 -11.12 -10.05
C LEU A 168 27.03 -11.88 -8.95
N GLN A 169 28.29 -11.49 -8.71
CA GLN A 169 29.16 -12.13 -7.72
C GLN A 169 28.95 -11.55 -6.33
N SER A 170 28.85 -10.23 -6.24
CA SER A 170 28.62 -9.53 -4.99
C SER A 170 27.73 -8.31 -5.22
N ALA A 171 26.86 -8.08 -4.25
CA ALA A 171 26.07 -6.88 -4.15
C ALA A 171 26.09 -6.43 -2.69
N GLN A 172 26.51 -5.20 -2.47
CA GLN A 172 26.52 -4.58 -1.16
C GLN A 172 25.89 -3.20 -1.25
N VAL A 173 25.24 -2.79 -0.17
CA VAL A 173 24.71 -1.44 -0.01
C VAL A 173 25.27 -0.83 1.28
N GLN A 174 25.92 0.30 1.13
CA GLN A 174 26.30 1.16 2.24
C GLN A 174 25.16 2.15 2.52
N ILE A 175 24.71 2.17 3.77
CA ILE A 175 23.63 3.02 4.26
C ILE A 175 24.25 4.04 5.21
N LYS A 176 24.15 5.32 4.85
CA LYS A 176 24.60 6.43 5.68
C LYS A 176 23.41 7.29 6.08
N SER A 177 23.01 7.21 7.34
CA SER A 177 21.93 8.01 7.93
C SER A 177 22.26 9.52 7.89
N PRO A 178 21.23 10.39 7.98
CA PRO A 178 21.45 11.83 8.13
C PRO A 178 22.37 12.15 9.30
N SER A 179 23.26 13.13 9.13
CA SER A 179 24.36 13.40 10.08
C SER A 179 23.88 13.76 11.49
N TYR A 180 22.69 14.37 11.62
CA TYR A 180 22.13 14.77 12.91
C TYR A 180 21.73 13.56 13.78
N THR A 181 21.49 12.39 13.18
CA THR A 181 21.06 11.19 13.90
C THR A 181 22.19 10.54 14.71
N GLY A 182 23.45 10.86 14.39
CA GLY A 182 24.63 10.23 15.00
C GLY A 182 24.80 8.72 14.70
N ILE A 183 23.94 8.14 13.87
CA ILE A 183 23.99 6.71 13.53
C ILE A 183 25.20 6.43 12.62
N PRO A 184 26.07 5.47 12.97
CA PRO A 184 27.21 5.11 12.14
C PRO A 184 26.76 4.48 10.83
N SER A 185 27.53 4.70 9.76
CA SER A 185 27.26 4.05 8.47
C SER A 185 27.39 2.53 8.59
N LYS A 186 26.46 1.81 7.99
CA LYS A 186 26.46 0.34 7.95
C LYS A 186 26.52 -0.14 6.50
N THR A 187 27.15 -1.29 6.28
CA THR A 187 27.17 -1.96 4.98
C THR A 187 26.51 -3.31 5.12
N GLU A 188 25.55 -3.59 4.23
CA GLU A 188 24.77 -4.82 4.24
C GLU A 188 24.82 -5.46 2.85
N THR A 189 24.79 -6.79 2.79
CA THR A 189 24.66 -7.55 1.54
C THR A 189 23.20 -7.87 1.20
N ASN A 190 22.29 -7.71 2.17
CA ASN A 190 20.86 -7.83 1.93
C ASN A 190 20.38 -6.60 1.19
N LEU A 191 19.75 -6.82 0.03
CA LEU A 191 19.21 -5.74 -0.80
C LEU A 191 17.81 -5.29 -0.36
N ASN A 192 17.20 -5.94 0.62
CA ASN A 192 16.01 -5.40 1.29
C ASN A 192 16.44 -4.37 2.34
N ILE A 193 16.33 -3.10 1.96
CA ILE A 193 16.88 -1.98 2.72
C ILE A 193 15.79 -1.36 3.60
N LYS A 194 16.14 -1.11 4.86
CA LYS A 194 15.36 -0.28 5.78
C LYS A 194 16.27 0.79 6.38
N ALA A 195 15.96 2.05 6.13
CA ALA A 195 16.76 3.18 6.56
C ALA A 195 15.90 4.43 6.80
N LEU A 196 16.45 5.41 7.51
CA LEU A 196 15.77 6.69 7.75
C LEU A 196 15.62 7.47 6.45
N LYS A 197 14.52 8.19 6.32
CA LYS A 197 14.32 9.12 5.22
C LYS A 197 15.46 10.14 5.16
N GLY A 198 15.92 10.44 3.96
CA GLY A 198 17.08 11.30 3.71
C GLY A 198 18.43 10.59 3.85
N SER A 199 18.47 9.29 4.21
CA SER A 199 19.70 8.51 4.21
C SER A 199 20.31 8.42 2.80
N LEU A 200 21.63 8.44 2.74
CA LEU A 200 22.39 8.23 1.52
C LEU A 200 22.69 6.74 1.34
N LEU A 201 22.25 6.19 0.22
CA LEU A 201 22.43 4.80 -0.15
C LEU A 201 23.48 4.73 -1.26
N LYS A 202 24.47 3.86 -1.07
CA LYS A 202 25.49 3.57 -2.08
C LYS A 202 25.51 2.08 -2.36
N TRP A 203 25.13 1.67 -3.57
CA TRP A 203 25.26 0.29 -4.02
C TRP A 203 26.60 0.09 -4.70
N ASP A 204 27.28 -1.00 -4.38
CA ASP A 204 28.44 -1.50 -5.12
C ASP A 204 28.15 -2.93 -5.58
N LEU A 205 28.20 -3.15 -6.89
CA LEU A 205 27.92 -4.44 -7.53
C LEU A 205 29.14 -4.92 -8.33
N THR A 206 29.42 -6.21 -8.26
CA THR A 206 30.48 -6.85 -9.05
C THR A 206 29.90 -7.99 -9.86
N PHE A 207 30.16 -7.97 -11.17
CA PHE A 207 29.70 -9.01 -12.10
C PHE A 207 30.87 -9.82 -12.64
N GLN A 208 30.73 -11.14 -12.62
CA GLN A 208 31.54 -12.02 -13.45
C GLN A 208 31.12 -11.87 -14.91
N ASN A 209 32.09 -11.79 -15.83
CA ASN A 209 31.85 -11.53 -17.26
C ASN A 209 31.12 -10.20 -17.49
N GLY A 210 31.41 -9.20 -16.66
CA GLY A 210 30.76 -7.88 -16.64
C GLY A 210 31.18 -6.91 -17.75
N GLN A 211 31.91 -7.36 -18.78
CA GLN A 211 32.34 -6.49 -19.88
C GLN A 211 31.13 -5.96 -20.68
N ASP A 212 31.21 -4.69 -21.06
CA ASP A 212 30.21 -3.97 -21.87
C ASP A 212 28.76 -4.02 -21.34
N LEU A 213 28.60 -4.15 -20.01
CA LEU A 213 27.28 -4.10 -19.37
C LEU A 213 26.86 -2.67 -19.05
N LYS A 214 25.59 -2.38 -19.30
CA LYS A 214 24.87 -1.24 -18.72
C LYS A 214 23.98 -1.76 -17.61
N VAL A 215 24.26 -1.39 -16.37
CA VAL A 215 23.51 -1.84 -15.19
C VAL A 215 22.59 -0.70 -14.71
N PHE A 216 21.36 -1.05 -14.36
CA PHE A 216 20.35 -0.11 -13.89
C PHE A 216 19.67 -0.63 -12.63
N LEU A 217 19.35 0.30 -11.73
CA LEU A 217 18.35 0.09 -10.69
C LEU A 217 16.99 0.48 -11.28
N VAL A 218 16.03 -0.43 -11.27
CA VAL A 218 14.71 -0.23 -11.86
C VAL A 218 13.66 -0.28 -10.77
N ASN A 219 12.91 0.81 -10.58
CA ASN A 219 11.84 0.87 -9.58
C ASN A 219 10.53 0.25 -10.10
N SER A 220 9.51 0.17 -9.23
CA SER A 220 8.20 -0.38 -9.56
C SER A 220 7.44 0.38 -10.66
N LEU A 221 7.81 1.64 -10.94
CA LEU A 221 7.26 2.46 -12.03
C LEU A 221 8.01 2.25 -13.35
N GLY A 222 9.08 1.46 -13.34
CA GLY A 222 9.93 1.21 -14.51
C GLY A 222 10.97 2.29 -14.78
N GLU A 223 11.14 3.26 -13.88
CA GLU A 223 12.19 4.27 -13.98
C GLU A 223 13.55 3.60 -13.76
N LYS A 224 14.50 3.92 -14.63
CA LYS A 224 15.83 3.30 -14.64
C LYS A 224 16.89 4.29 -14.19
N LEU A 225 17.57 3.98 -13.10
CA LEU A 225 18.71 4.73 -12.59
C LEU A 225 20.01 4.02 -13.00
N PRO A 226 20.86 4.63 -13.84
CA PRO A 226 22.08 3.99 -14.35
C PRO A 226 23.17 3.91 -13.28
N PHE A 227 23.83 2.75 -13.17
CA PHE A 227 25.06 2.62 -12.41
C PHE A 227 26.24 3.18 -13.20
N GLN A 228 27.19 3.78 -12.49
CA GLN A 228 28.49 4.18 -13.03
C GLN A 228 29.42 2.96 -13.01
N SER A 229 30.02 2.64 -14.15
CA SER A 229 30.96 1.52 -14.27
C SER A 229 32.40 1.98 -14.15
N HIS A 230 33.16 1.36 -13.25
CA HIS A 230 34.59 1.58 -13.09
C HIS A 230 35.29 0.23 -12.95
N SER A 231 36.11 -0.14 -13.94
CA SER A 231 36.97 -1.34 -13.89
C SER A 231 36.24 -2.66 -13.58
N GLY A 232 34.97 -2.81 -13.98
CA GLY A 232 34.16 -4.02 -13.74
C GLY A 232 33.32 -3.99 -12.44
N GLU A 233 33.43 -2.91 -11.67
CA GLU A 233 32.53 -2.59 -10.56
C GLU A 233 31.47 -1.58 -11.02
N PHE A 234 30.26 -1.69 -10.47
CA PHE A 234 29.14 -0.82 -10.76
C PHE A 234 28.69 -0.13 -9.48
N GLN A 235 28.73 1.20 -9.46
CA GLN A 235 28.36 2.00 -8.31
C GLN A 235 27.18 2.92 -8.62
N LEU A 236 26.23 3.01 -7.69
CA LEU A 236 25.12 3.95 -7.73
C LEU A 236 24.97 4.59 -6.36
N GLN A 237 24.72 5.90 -6.34
CA GLN A 237 24.44 6.62 -5.12
C GLN A 237 23.10 7.35 -5.27
N GLU A 238 22.20 7.17 -4.30
CA GLU A 238 20.87 7.79 -4.29
C GLU A 238 20.48 8.17 -2.85
N GLN A 239 19.60 9.17 -2.73
CA GLN A 239 19.06 9.57 -1.44
C GLN A 239 17.67 8.96 -1.25
N LEU A 240 17.48 8.26 -0.12
CA LEU A 240 16.21 7.63 0.20
C LEU A 240 15.14 8.68 0.52
N THR A 241 14.22 8.92 -0.42
CA THR A 241 13.15 9.90 -0.23
C THR A 241 11.78 9.28 0.07
N GLY A 242 11.60 8.00 -0.22
CA GLY A 242 10.35 7.28 0.01
C GLY A 242 10.50 5.77 -0.10
N SER A 243 9.44 5.05 0.24
CA SER A 243 9.41 3.59 0.20
C SER A 243 9.01 3.06 -1.18
N GLY A 244 9.55 1.91 -1.57
CA GLY A 244 9.27 1.30 -2.87
C GLY A 244 9.81 -0.11 -3.01
N ILE A 245 9.72 -0.62 -4.24
CA ILE A 245 10.26 -1.91 -4.66
C ILE A 245 11.17 -1.65 -5.86
N TYR A 246 12.32 -2.32 -5.92
CA TYR A 246 13.26 -2.19 -7.02
C TYR A 246 13.87 -3.53 -7.44
N SER A 247 14.46 -3.56 -8.62
CA SER A 247 15.26 -4.68 -9.15
C SER A 247 16.53 -4.15 -9.81
N ILE A 248 17.55 -5.00 -9.91
CA ILE A 248 18.79 -4.71 -10.64
C ILE A 248 18.69 -5.40 -12.00
N GLN A 249 18.87 -4.65 -13.07
CA GLN A 249 18.83 -5.15 -14.44
C GLN A 249 20.11 -4.78 -15.18
N ALA A 250 20.68 -5.73 -15.93
CA ALA A 250 21.84 -5.47 -16.78
C ALA A 250 21.51 -5.74 -18.25
N PHE A 251 21.98 -4.84 -19.11
CA PHE A 251 21.79 -4.88 -20.55
C PHE A 251 23.13 -4.97 -21.26
N ARG A 252 23.20 -5.76 -22.33
CA ARG A 252 24.34 -5.84 -23.25
C ARG A 252 23.81 -5.64 -24.66
N LYS A 253 24.35 -4.68 -25.40
CA LYS A 253 23.86 -4.32 -26.76
C LYS A 253 22.32 -4.16 -26.80
N ASP A 254 21.77 -3.57 -25.73
CA ASP A 254 20.35 -3.29 -25.51
C ASP A 254 19.43 -4.52 -25.31
N GLU A 255 19.99 -5.72 -25.20
CA GLU A 255 19.27 -6.91 -24.74
C GLU A 255 19.43 -7.09 -23.23
N SER A 256 18.35 -7.46 -22.54
CA SER A 256 18.40 -7.78 -21.11
C SER A 256 19.11 -9.12 -20.92
N VAL A 257 20.25 -9.10 -20.23
CA VAL A 257 21.10 -10.29 -20.02
C VAL A 257 21.13 -10.74 -18.56
N PHE A 258 20.62 -9.91 -17.64
CA PHE A 258 20.49 -10.24 -16.22
C PHE A 258 19.37 -9.43 -15.58
N GLN A 259 18.62 -10.08 -14.71
CA GLN A 259 17.62 -9.44 -13.85
C GLN A 259 17.63 -10.13 -12.49
N SER A 260 17.70 -9.34 -11.41
CA SER A 260 17.56 -9.85 -10.05
C SER A 260 16.10 -10.09 -9.68
N GLU A 261 15.89 -10.67 -8.51
CA GLU A 261 14.61 -10.60 -7.81
C GLU A 261 14.25 -9.15 -7.45
N PHE A 262 13.02 -8.95 -7.00
CA PHE A 262 12.57 -7.67 -6.46
C PHE A 262 12.96 -7.54 -4.98
N TYR A 263 13.44 -6.36 -4.61
CA TYR A 263 13.83 -6.02 -3.25
C TYR A 263 13.05 -4.81 -2.76
N THR A 264 12.85 -4.72 -1.45
CA THR A 264 12.15 -3.60 -0.83
C THR A 264 13.10 -2.50 -0.41
N LEU A 265 12.67 -1.26 -0.59
CA LEU A 265 13.31 -0.07 -0.06
C LEU A 265 12.32 0.59 0.91
N GLU A 266 12.59 0.52 2.22
CA GLU A 266 11.72 1.07 3.27
C GLU A 266 12.33 2.34 3.86
N SER A 267 11.64 3.45 3.65
CA SER A 267 11.93 4.76 4.25
C SER A 267 11.18 4.89 5.58
N VAL A 268 11.93 4.95 6.67
CA VAL A 268 11.41 5.22 8.02
C VAL A 268 11.38 6.73 8.22
N GLU A 269 10.21 7.28 8.53
CA GLU A 269 10.06 8.71 8.82
C GLU A 269 10.68 9.05 10.19
N ASP A 270 11.21 10.26 10.29
CA ASP A 270 11.76 10.84 11.51
C ASP A 270 10.65 11.47 12.37
N LEU A 271 10.81 11.46 13.69
CA LEU A 271 9.88 12.12 14.60
C LEU A 271 10.32 13.56 14.83
N SER A 272 9.35 14.46 15.04
CA SER A 272 9.68 15.82 15.43
C SER A 272 10.00 15.88 16.92
N PRO A 273 10.96 16.72 17.34
CA PRO A 273 11.25 16.91 18.75
C PRO A 273 10.04 17.46 19.49
N VAL A 274 9.89 17.05 20.74
CA VAL A 274 8.80 17.46 21.62
C VAL A 274 9.32 18.48 22.62
N ILE A 275 8.58 19.59 22.77
CA ILE A 275 8.87 20.64 23.74
C ILE A 275 7.69 20.75 24.68
N GLU A 276 7.92 20.47 25.96
CA GLU A 276 6.94 20.55 27.02
C GLU A 276 7.32 21.67 28.00
N PRO A 277 6.63 22.83 27.96
CA PRO A 277 6.84 23.88 28.96
C PRO A 277 6.51 23.35 30.35
N GLU A 278 7.36 23.62 31.33
CA GLU A 278 7.11 23.24 32.72
C GLU A 278 5.98 24.11 33.33
N GLU A 279 5.93 25.38 32.91
CA GLU A 279 4.93 26.33 33.37
C GLU A 279 3.59 26.09 32.67
N LYS A 280 2.54 25.86 33.47
CA LYS A 280 1.16 25.72 32.97
C LYS A 280 0.45 27.07 32.83
N GLU A 281 0.90 28.07 33.57
CA GLU A 281 0.31 29.41 33.57
C GLU A 281 0.83 30.23 32.38
N THR A 282 -0.08 30.70 31.53
CA THR A 282 0.24 31.49 30.34
C THR A 282 0.37 32.98 30.61
N TYR A 283 0.01 33.44 31.82
CA TYR A 283 0.07 34.85 32.21
C TYR A 283 0.48 35.02 33.68
N LYS A 284 1.30 36.03 33.96
CA LYS A 284 1.67 36.46 35.32
C LYS A 284 1.55 37.98 35.43
N PHE A 285 1.02 38.45 36.56
CA PHE A 285 0.87 39.88 36.85
C PHE A 285 2.05 40.39 37.67
N PHE A 286 2.49 41.63 37.38
CA PHE A 286 3.59 42.28 38.08
C PHE A 286 3.17 43.64 38.60
N PHE A 287 3.69 44.00 39.77
CA PHE A 287 3.46 45.29 40.42
C PHE A 287 4.71 46.18 40.36
N PRO A 288 4.55 47.51 40.22
CA PRO A 288 5.67 48.45 40.18
C PRO A 288 6.55 48.35 41.43
N GLY A 289 7.87 48.35 41.24
CA GLY A 289 8.86 48.27 42.33
C GLY A 289 9.47 46.89 42.54
N ASN A 290 8.92 45.85 41.91
CA ASN A 290 9.52 44.52 41.84
C ASN A 290 10.17 44.31 40.47
N ASN A 291 11.39 43.77 40.42
CA ASN A 291 12.06 43.31 39.20
C ASN A 291 12.10 41.77 39.20
N PRO A 292 10.99 41.09 38.87
CA PRO A 292 10.90 39.65 38.99
C PRO A 292 11.76 38.97 37.92
N LYS A 293 12.69 38.13 38.36
CA LYS A 293 13.35 37.16 37.48
C LYS A 293 12.40 35.97 37.32
N ILE A 294 11.86 35.79 36.12
CA ILE A 294 10.94 34.69 35.82
C ILE A 294 11.79 33.54 35.25
N PRO A 295 11.94 32.42 35.95
CA PRO A 295 12.52 31.23 35.34
C PRO A 295 11.53 30.70 34.29
N LEU A 296 12.02 30.48 33.07
CA LEU A 296 11.28 29.76 32.04
C LEU A 296 11.97 28.41 31.85
N ASN A 297 11.24 27.34 32.16
CA ASN A 297 11.73 25.99 32.03
C ASN A 297 10.88 25.23 31.03
N ALA A 298 11.51 24.38 30.24
CA ALA A 298 10.86 23.44 29.33
C ALA A 298 11.67 22.15 29.28
N GLN A 299 10.96 21.03 29.20
CA GLN A 299 11.55 19.74 28.88
C GLN A 299 11.54 19.55 27.37
N ILE A 300 12.69 19.15 26.82
CA ILE A 300 12.86 18.93 25.39
C ILE A 300 13.31 17.48 25.21
N SER A 301 12.61 16.75 24.37
CA SER A 301 12.90 15.35 24.08
C SER A 301 12.87 15.09 22.58
N ASP A 302 13.74 14.20 22.14
CA ASP A 302 13.89 13.78 20.74
C ASP A 302 14.31 12.31 20.74
N ASP A 303 14.02 11.58 19.66
CA ASP A 303 14.44 10.19 19.50
C ASP A 303 15.90 10.06 19.04
N TYR A 304 16.51 11.14 18.53
CA TYR A 304 17.93 11.19 18.19
C TYR A 304 18.72 12.21 19.01
N SER A 305 18.79 13.46 18.56
CA SER A 305 19.74 14.44 19.11
C SER A 305 19.25 15.87 18.89
N VAL A 306 19.11 16.59 20.00
CA VAL A 306 18.81 18.02 20.02
C VAL A 306 20.13 18.80 19.92
N GLN A 307 20.34 19.50 18.80
CA GLN A 307 21.56 20.27 18.56
C GLN A 307 21.48 21.70 19.09
N GLU A 308 20.33 22.35 18.91
CA GLU A 308 20.10 23.75 19.26
C GLU A 308 18.70 23.95 19.82
N VAL A 309 18.59 24.82 20.82
CA VAL A 309 17.33 25.28 21.38
C VAL A 309 17.35 26.80 21.38
N VAL A 310 16.38 27.41 20.71
CA VAL A 310 16.25 28.86 20.61
C VAL A 310 14.96 29.31 21.28
N ILE A 311 15.07 30.29 22.18
CA ILE A 311 13.93 30.95 22.79
C ILE A 311 13.76 32.32 22.12
N VAL A 312 12.59 32.54 21.50
CA VAL A 312 12.25 33.82 20.88
C VAL A 312 11.23 34.55 21.77
N ALA A 313 11.63 35.66 22.38
CA ALA A 313 10.77 36.50 23.20
C ALA A 313 10.42 37.81 22.48
N THR A 314 9.13 38.15 22.43
CA THR A 314 8.66 39.42 21.86
C THR A 314 7.96 40.24 22.94
N LEU A 315 8.35 41.51 23.10
CA LEU A 315 7.70 42.45 24.01
C LEU A 315 6.75 43.36 23.24
N ALA A 316 5.45 43.27 23.55
CA ALA A 316 4.46 44.23 23.06
C ALA A 316 4.10 45.21 24.19
N ARG A 317 4.28 46.52 23.94
CA ARG A 317 3.84 47.59 24.85
C ARG A 317 2.78 48.43 24.14
N GLY A 318 1.55 48.40 24.63
CA GLY A 318 0.51 49.34 24.20
C GLY A 318 0.91 50.77 24.60
N ARG A 319 0.70 51.73 23.69
CA ARG A 319 0.83 53.16 23.99
C ARG A 319 -0.33 53.64 24.84
#